data_AF-A0A4Q6AP95-F1
#
_entry.id   AF-A0A4Q6AP95-F1
#
_cell.length_a   1.000
_cell.length_b   1.000
_cell.length_c   1.000
_cell.angle_alpha   90.00
_cell.angle_beta   90.00
_cell.angle_gamma   90.00
#
_symmetry.space_group_name_H-M   'P 1'
#
loop_
_entity.id
_entity.type
_entity.pdbx_description
1 polymer ?
#
loop_
_entity_poly.entity_id
_entity_poly.type
_entity_poly.pdbx_seq_one_letter_code
_entity_poly.pdbx_strand_id
1 'polypeptide(L)' 'MKKAFLALALLFSCTVFSQTQIGIKGGLNINDISDSRYRNNTATRLGYHGGLLFHIHVQRKLAVQPEVVFSSQGAK' A
#
# COMPACT_ATOMS: atom_id res chain seq x y z
N MET A 1 -33.56 -1.75 16.84
CA MET A 1 -32.64 -0.67 16.41
C MET A 1 -31.19 -1.17 16.39
N LYS A 2 -30.51 -1.27 17.54
CA LYS A 2 -29.08 -1.66 17.65
C LYS A 2 -28.72 -3.03 17.04
N LYS A 3 -29.56 -4.05 17.24
CA LYS A 3 -29.37 -5.40 16.66
C LYS A 3 -29.52 -5.43 15.13
N ALA A 4 -30.42 -4.60 14.59
CA ALA A 4 -30.62 -4.49 13.14
C ALA A 4 -29.45 -3.77 12.47
N PHE A 5 -28.92 -2.72 13.12
CA PHE A 5 -27.70 -2.05 12.66
C PHE A 5 -26.48 -2.98 12.66
N LEU A 6 -26.32 -3.79 13.72
CA LEU A 6 -25.24 -4.77 13.79
C LEU A 6 -25.37 -5.83 12.68
N ALA A 7 -26.58 -6.34 12.45
CA ALA A 7 -26.82 -7.31 11.37
C ALA A 7 -26.52 -6.71 9.99
N LEU A 8 -26.92 -5.45 9.75
CA LEU A 8 -26.66 -4.75 8.49
C LEU A 8 -25.16 -4.51 8.28
N ALA A 9 -24.43 -4.09 9.32
CA ALA A 9 -22.97 -3.94 9.27
C ALA A 9 -22.29 -5.27 8.95
N LEU A 10 -22.76 -6.38 9.53
CA LEU A 10 -22.20 -7.72 9.29
C LEU A 10 -22.39 -8.17 7.83
N LEU A 11 -23.58 -7.94 7.28
CA LEU A 11 -23.89 -8.26 5.88
C LEU A 11 -23.05 -7.43 4.91
N PHE A 12 -22.92 -6.13 5.17
CA PHE A 12 -22.11 -5.24 4.35
C PHE A 12 -20.62 -5.64 4.37
N SER A 13 -20.09 -5.99 5.55
CA SER A 13 -18.71 -6.45 5.73
C SER A 13 -18.40 -7.70 4.88
N CYS A 14 -19.35 -8.65 4.81
CA CYS A 14 -19.20 -9.89 4.06
C CYS A 14 -19.11 -9.63 2.54
N THR A 15 -19.92 -8.70 2.03
CA THR A 15 -19.89 -8.33 0.60
C THR A 15 -18.59 -7.64 0.19
N VAL A 16 -18.04 -6.78 1.06
CA VAL A 16 -16.76 -6.10 0.82
C VAL A 16 -15.59 -7.09 0.82
N PHE A 17 -15.57 -8.03 1.77
CA PHE A 17 -14.52 -9.06 1.84
C PHE A 17 -14.51 -9.99 0.63
N SER A 18 -15.68 -10.33 0.08
CA SER A 18 -15.79 -11.18 -1.12
C SER A 18 -15.21 -10.54 -2.39
N GLN A 19 -15.08 -9.21 -2.43
CA GLN A 19 -14.57 -8.44 -3.57
C GLN A 19 -13.12 -7.97 -3.39
N THR A 20 -12.51 -8.30 -2.24
CA THR A 20 -11.16 -7.89 -1.87
C THR A 20 -10.16 -8.99 -2.18
N GLN A 21 -9.15 -8.68 -3.00
CA GLN A 21 -7.99 -9.55 -3.23
C GLN A 21 -6.80 -9.03 -2.43
N ILE A 22 -6.11 -9.93 -1.73
CA ILE A 22 -4.90 -9.60 -0.96
C ILE A 22 -3.69 -10.01 -1.79
N GLY A 23 -2.69 -9.13 -1.86
CA GLY A 23 -1.43 -9.39 -2.54
C GLY A 23 -0.23 -8.91 -1.73
N ILE A 24 0.95 -9.37 -2.14
CA ILE A 24 2.23 -8.90 -1.62
C ILE A 24 2.95 -8.13 -2.73
N LYS A 25 3.68 -7.07 -2.36
CA LYS A 25 4.50 -6.27 -3.26
C LYS A 25 5.90 -6.24 -2.72
N GLY A 26 6.89 -6.44 -3.59
CA GLY A 26 8.29 -6.34 -3.22
C GLY A 26 9.10 -5.86 -4.40
N GLY A 27 10.15 -5.10 -4.14
CA GLY A 27 10.99 -4.55 -5.20
C GLY A 27 12.26 -3.89 -4.67
N LEU A 28 13.15 -3.59 -5.61
CA LEU A 28 14.32 -2.75 -5.35
C LEU A 28 13.96 -1.29 -5.62
N ASN A 29 14.57 -0.37 -4.88
CA ASN A 29 14.47 1.06 -5.13
C ASN A 29 15.87 1.67 -5.25
N ILE A 30 16.01 2.66 -6.12
CA ILE A 30 17.25 3.42 -6.26
C ILE A 30 16.96 4.80 -5.68
N ASN A 31 17.55 5.08 -4.52
CA ASN A 31 17.24 6.28 -3.75
C ASN A 31 18.39 7.28 -3.87
N ASP A 32 18.06 8.54 -4.05
CA ASP A 32 19.01 9.65 -4.03
C ASP A 32 18.49 10.79 -3.16
N ILE A 33 19.38 11.53 -2.50
CA ILE A 33 19.04 12.72 -1.72
C ILE A 33 19.26 13.95 -2.60
N SER A 34 18.17 14.55 -3.06
CA SER A 34 18.18 15.73 -3.94
C SER A 34 18.44 17.05 -3.19
N ASP A 35 19.26 17.05 -2.13
CA ASP A 35 19.69 18.28 -1.47
C ASP A 35 20.94 18.82 -2.16
N SER A 36 20.81 20.02 -2.74
CA SER A 36 21.89 20.79 -3.35
C SER A 36 23.14 20.96 -2.48
N ARG A 37 23.02 20.88 -1.15
CA ARG A 37 24.16 20.98 -0.21
C ARG A 37 24.92 19.67 0.00
N TYR A 38 24.28 18.53 -0.28
CA TYR A 38 24.86 17.20 -0.06
C TYR A 38 25.12 16.43 -1.35
N ARG A 39 24.77 16.99 -2.51
CA ARG A 39 24.87 16.34 -3.83
C ARG A 39 26.29 15.89 -4.23
N ASN A 40 27.34 16.48 -3.66
CA ASN A 40 28.72 16.05 -3.90
C ASN A 40 29.20 14.91 -2.97
N ASN A 41 28.47 14.62 -1.89
CA ASN A 41 28.91 13.70 -0.83
C ASN A 41 27.88 12.63 -0.48
N THR A 42 26.81 12.51 -1.28
CA THR A 42 25.79 11.49 -1.07
C THR A 42 25.74 10.58 -2.28
N ALA A 43 26.11 9.31 -2.11
CA ALA A 43 26.05 8.30 -3.14
C ALA A 43 24.66 7.69 -3.21
N THR A 44 24.14 7.52 -4.44
CA THR A 44 22.88 6.81 -4.71
C THR A 44 22.92 5.42 -4.06
N ARG A 45 21.90 5.09 -3.26
CA ARG A 45 21.83 3.82 -2.54
C ARG A 45 20.78 2.90 -3.16
N LEU A 46 21.19 1.66 -3.42
CA LEU A 46 20.27 0.55 -3.66
C LEU A 46 19.54 0.22 -2.35
N GLY A 47 18.24 0.50 -2.33
CA GLY A 47 17.30 0.13 -1.28
C GLY A 47 16.37 -0.99 -1.75
N TYR A 48 15.56 -1.49 -0.83
CA TYR A 48 14.50 -2.47 -1.10
C TYR A 48 13.21 -2.02 -0.42
N HIS A 49 12.07 -2.45 -0.96
CA HIS A 49 10.78 -2.24 -0.35
C HIS A 49 9.95 -3.53 -0.41
N GLY A 50 9.09 -3.70 0.58
CA GLY A 50 8.20 -4.83 0.73
C GLY A 50 6.91 -4.38 1.41
N GLY A 51 5.77 -4.92 0.99
CA GLY A 51 4.48 -4.47 1.46
C GLY A 51 3.33 -5.40 1.14
N LEU A 52 2.19 -5.09 1.72
CA LEU A 52 0.90 -5.72 1.43
C LEU A 52 0.05 -4.76 0.60
N LEU A 53 -0.69 -5.31 -0.35
CA LEU A 53 -1.71 -4.58 -1.09
C LEU A 53 -3.07 -5.27 -0.91
N PHE A 54 -4.11 -4.46 -0.79
CA PHE A 54 -5.49 -4.93 -0.82
C PHE A 54 -6.12 -4.33 -2.07
N HIS A 55 -6.74 -5.14 -2.90
CA HIS A 55 -7.35 -4.73 -4.16
C HIS A 55 -8.86 -4.94 -4.08
N ILE A 56 -9.60 -3.84 -3.98
CA ILE A 56 -11.04 -3.84 -3.70
C ILE A 56 -11.77 -3.37 -4.96
N HIS A 57 -12.56 -4.26 -5.58
CA HIS A 57 -13.33 -3.93 -6.77
C HIS A 57 -14.64 -3.22 -6.39
N VAL A 58 -14.78 -1.94 -6.74
CA VAL A 58 -16.02 -1.18 -6.54
C VAL A 58 -16.96 -1.39 -7.73
N GLN A 59 -16.41 -1.45 -8.94
CA GLN A 59 -17.11 -1.73 -10.19
C GLN A 59 -16.18 -2.47 -11.14
N ARG A 60 -16.71 -3.09 -12.21
CA ARG A 60 -15.89 -3.90 -13.15
C ARG A 60 -14.63 -3.23 -13.71
N LYS A 61 -14.60 -1.89 -13.75
CA LYS A 61 -13.44 -1.09 -14.24
C LYS A 61 -12.87 -0.14 -13.19
N LEU A 62 -13.43 -0.12 -11.98
CA LEU A 62 -13.02 0.80 -10.92
C LEU A 62 -12.70 0.00 -9.67
N ALA A 63 -11.44 0.07 -9.24
CA ALA A 63 -10.97 -0.57 -8.04
C ALA A 63 -10.14 0.39 -7.21
N VAL A 64 -10.18 0.22 -5.90
CA VAL A 64 -9.34 0.95 -4.95
C VAL A 64 -8.29 -0.03 -4.44
N GLN A 65 -7.03 0.39 -4.49
CA GLN A 65 -5.91 -0.43 -4.04
C GLN A 65 -5.14 0.28 -2.92
N PRO A 66 -5.60 0.21 -1.66
CA PRO A 66 -4.76 0.62 -0.55
C PRO A 66 -3.55 -0.33 -0.43
N GLU A 67 -2.38 0.26 -0.23
CA GLU A 67 -1.13 -0.48 0.00
C GLU A 67 -0.43 0.00 1.27
N VAL A 68 0.18 -0.93 1.98
CA VAL A 68 1.04 -0.69 3.15
C VAL A 68 2.42 -1.20 2.79
N VAL A 69 3.38 -0.28 2.67
CA VAL A 69 4.73 -0.58 2.18
C VAL A 69 5.77 -0.13 3.18
N PHE A 70 6.68 -1.04 3.52
CA PHE A 70 7.94 -0.73 4.20
C PHE A 70 9.04 -0.58 3.16
N SER A 71 9.76 0.54 3.19
CA SER A 71 10.82 0.85 2.21
C SER A 71 12.09 1.30 2.92
N SER A 72 13.22 0.72 2.54
CA SER A 72 14.54 1.18 2.96
C SER A 72 14.84 2.48 2.22
N GLN A 73 14.78 3.61 2.95
CA GLN A 73 15.07 4.94 2.44
C GLN A 73 16.42 5.46 2.94
N GLY A 74 17.00 6.42 2.21
CA GLY A 74 18.28 7.06 2.52
C GLY A 74 19.29 6.97 1.39
N ALA A 75 20.41 7.66 1.55
CA ALA A 75 21.55 7.63 0.65
C ALA A 75 22.84 7.48 1.47
N LYS A 76 23.93 7.08 0.81
CA LYS A 76 25.19 6.71 1.48
C LYS A 76 26.16 7.88 1.54
#